data_AF-A0A9D2MNP9-F1
#
_entry.id   AF-A0A9D2MNP9-F1
#
_cell.length_a   1.000
_cell.length_b   1.000
_cell.length_c   1.000
_cell.angle_alpha   90.00
_cell.angle_beta   90.00
_cell.angle_gamma   90.00
#
_symmetry.space_group_name_H-M   'P 1'
#
loop_
_entity.id
_entity.type
_entity.pdbx_description
1 polymer ?
#
loop_
_entity_poly.entity_id
_entity_poly.type
_entity_poly.pdbx_seq_one_letter_code
_entity_poly.pdbx_strand_id
1 'polypeptide(L)'
;MSTILETNEIDGQHREAATASYLAAKERMRKLPVDFGEDAEMMLSNHLMALIKRISENKFIDPIEEEMMNELSDRAWDYAKQVADPLFGEAGIEPDRSEIFLVGTHMEMALAAMAAGVQ
;
A
#
# COMPACT_ATOMS: atom_id res chain seq x y z
N MET A 1 -11.61 -15.25 -10.41
CA MET A 1 -10.16 -15.41 -10.17
C MET A 1 -9.58 -14.00 -10.21
N SER A 2 -8.93 -13.52 -9.15
CA SER A 2 -8.50 -12.11 -9.08
C SER A 2 -7.17 -11.96 -9.82
N THR A 3 -7.15 -11.27 -10.97
CA THR A 3 -5.99 -11.06 -11.84
C THR A 3 -4.77 -10.53 -11.08
N ILE A 4 -4.99 -9.74 -10.03
CA ILE A 4 -3.95 -9.14 -9.19
C ILE A 4 -3.10 -10.18 -8.45
N LEU A 5 -3.68 -11.32 -8.06
CA LEU A 5 -2.96 -12.40 -7.38
C LEU A 5 -2.02 -13.16 -8.32
N GLU A 6 -2.43 -13.33 -9.58
CA GLU A 6 -1.63 -14.01 -10.60
C GLU A 6 -0.43 -13.15 -11.01
N THR A 7 -0.63 -11.84 -11.17
CA THR A 7 0.43 -10.89 -11.53
C THR A 7 1.55 -10.80 -10.47
N ASN A 8 1.24 -11.07 -9.21
CA ASN A 8 2.21 -10.96 -8.12
C ASN A 8 2.91 -12.29 -7.77
N GLU A 9 2.62 -13.39 -8.48
CA GLU A 9 3.24 -14.70 -8.26
C GLU A 9 3.14 -15.20 -6.81
N ILE A 10 2.02 -14.96 -6.12
CA ILE A 10 1.81 -15.48 -4.76
C ILE A 10 1.56 -16.99 -4.84
N ASP A 11 2.39 -17.76 -4.14
CA ASP A 11 2.29 -19.22 -4.09
C ASP A 11 0.93 -19.69 -3.53
N GLY A 12 0.59 -20.95 -3.76
CA GLY A 12 -0.70 -21.51 -3.34
C GLY A 12 -0.90 -21.56 -1.83
N GLN A 13 0.18 -21.59 -1.04
CA GLN A 13 0.14 -21.73 0.42
C GLN A 13 -0.17 -20.40 1.11
N HIS A 14 0.30 -19.28 0.56
CA HIS A 14 0.10 -17.95 1.14
C HIS A 14 -1.08 -17.19 0.51
N ARG A 15 -1.67 -17.72 -0.58
CA ARG A 15 -2.73 -17.04 -1.35
C ARG A 15 -3.95 -16.64 -0.54
N GLU A 16 -4.45 -17.51 0.34
CA GLU A 16 -5.65 -17.23 1.12
C GLU A 16 -5.41 -16.09 2.13
N ALA A 17 -4.31 -16.18 2.89
CA ALA A 17 -3.91 -15.15 3.84
C ALA A 17 -3.60 -13.81 3.15
N ALA A 18 -2.89 -13.85 2.01
CA ALA A 18 -2.61 -12.65 1.23
C ALA A 18 -3.89 -12.00 0.69
N THR A 19 -4.86 -12.81 0.24
CA THR A 19 -6.17 -12.33 -0.21
C THR A 19 -6.93 -11.64 0.93
N ALA A 20 -6.97 -12.26 2.12
CA ALA A 20 -7.63 -11.69 3.28
C ALA A 20 -7.00 -10.35 3.69
N SER A 21 -5.67 -10.29 3.77
CA SER A 21 -4.90 -9.09 4.10
C SER A 21 -5.15 -7.98 3.08
N TYR A 22 -5.16 -8.32 1.79
CA TYR A 22 -5.44 -7.38 0.71
C TYR A 22 -6.86 -6.81 0.78
N LEU A 23 -7.87 -7.65 1.01
CA LEU A 23 -9.25 -7.18 1.16
C LEU A 23 -9.42 -6.27 2.38
N ALA A 24 -8.75 -6.59 3.48
CA ALA A 24 -8.73 -5.73 4.67
C ALA A 24 -8.06 -4.37 4.38
N ALA A 25 -6.93 -4.36 3.64
CA ALA A 25 -6.27 -3.12 3.21
C ALA A 25 -7.16 -2.29 2.28
N LYS A 26 -7.84 -2.90 1.31
CA LYS A 26 -8.82 -2.20 0.47
C LYS A 26 -9.94 -1.57 1.27
N GLU A 27 -10.43 -2.25 2.30
CA GLU A 27 -11.47 -1.71 3.16
C GLU A 27 -10.98 -0.52 4.00
N ARG A 28 -9.70 -0.52 4.43
CA ARG A 28 -9.07 0.64 5.08
C ARG A 28 -8.97 1.82 4.11
N MET A 29 -8.52 1.55 2.89
CA MET A 29 -8.42 2.56 1.83
C MET A 29 -9.77 3.24 1.54
N ARG A 30 -10.86 2.46 1.46
CA ARG A 30 -12.23 3.00 1.24
C ARG A 30 -12.75 3.89 2.37
N LYS A 31 -12.18 3.79 3.57
CA LYS A 31 -12.56 4.62 4.74
C LYS A 31 -11.78 5.92 4.80
N LEU A 32 -10.74 6.07 3.98
CA LEU A 32 -9.98 7.31 3.91
C LEU A 32 -10.82 8.38 3.18
N PRO A 33 -10.70 9.66 3.57
CA PRO A 33 -11.29 10.76 2.83
C PRO A 33 -10.37 11.13 1.65
N VAL A 34 -10.14 10.14 0.77
CA VAL A 34 -9.34 10.23 -0.47
C VAL A 34 -10.13 9.53 -1.56
N ASP A 35 -10.21 10.17 -2.72
CA ASP A 35 -10.82 9.62 -3.92
C ASP A 35 -9.72 9.41 -4.96
N PHE A 36 -9.39 8.14 -5.17
CA PHE A 36 -8.22 7.69 -5.92
C PHE A 36 -8.44 7.69 -7.44
N GLY A 37 -9.68 7.74 -7.94
CA GLY A 37 -9.96 7.40 -9.34
C GLY A 37 -9.60 5.95 -9.69
N GLU A 38 -10.03 5.45 -10.85
CA GLU A 38 -9.90 4.03 -11.21
C GLU A 38 -8.43 3.60 -11.39
N ASP A 39 -7.63 4.42 -12.09
CA ASP A 39 -6.22 4.10 -12.39
C ASP A 39 -5.34 4.13 -11.14
N ALA A 40 -5.48 5.14 -10.28
CA ALA A 40 -4.67 5.20 -9.06
C ALA A 40 -5.12 4.13 -8.04
N GLU A 41 -6.42 3.81 -7.98
CA GLU A 41 -6.89 2.68 -7.18
C GLU A 41 -6.28 1.35 -7.67
N MET A 42 -6.17 1.15 -8.98
CA MET A 42 -5.54 -0.03 -9.55
C MET A 42 -4.04 -0.10 -9.22
N MET A 43 -3.32 1.02 -9.36
CA MET A 43 -1.89 1.10 -9.06
C MET A 43 -1.59 0.85 -7.58
N LEU A 44 -2.36 1.47 -6.68
CA LEU A 44 -2.25 1.23 -5.25
C LEU A 44 -2.62 -0.22 -4.89
N SER A 45 -3.66 -0.77 -5.52
CA SER A 45 -4.05 -2.17 -5.32
C SER A 45 -2.93 -3.15 -5.69
N ASN A 46 -2.24 -2.91 -6.81
CA ASN A 46 -1.08 -3.69 -7.22
C ASN A 46 0.08 -3.55 -6.21
N HIS A 47 0.33 -2.32 -5.74
CA HIS A 47 1.38 -2.06 -4.77
C HIS A 47 1.11 -2.77 -3.44
N LEU A 48 -0.12 -2.73 -2.93
CA LEU A 48 -0.50 -3.40 -1.69
C LEU A 48 -0.28 -4.91 -1.77
N MET A 49 -0.60 -5.53 -2.91
CA MET A 49 -0.34 -6.96 -3.11
C MET A 49 1.17 -7.26 -3.10
N ALA A 50 1.97 -6.42 -3.75
CA ALA A 50 3.42 -6.56 -3.75
C ALA A 50 4.02 -6.39 -2.34
N LEU A 51 3.51 -5.44 -1.56
CA LEU A 51 3.89 -5.24 -0.15
C LEU A 51 3.53 -6.46 0.69
N ILE A 52 2.31 -6.99 0.58
CA ILE A 52 1.87 -8.20 1.28
C ILE A 52 2.80 -9.38 0.98
N LYS A 53 3.19 -9.54 -0.29
CA LYS A 53 4.18 -10.56 -0.67
C LYS A 53 5.52 -10.34 0.02
N ARG A 54 6.07 -9.12 -0.01
CA ARG A 54 7.34 -8.77 0.65
C ARG A 54 7.31 -9.01 2.16
N ILE A 55 6.20 -8.66 2.82
CA ILE A 55 5.96 -8.96 4.23
C ILE A 55 5.96 -10.49 4.46
N SER A 56 5.23 -11.25 3.64
CA SER A 56 5.14 -12.72 3.79
C SER A 56 6.49 -13.42 3.58
N GLU A 57 7.35 -12.88 2.71
CA GLU A 57 8.67 -13.40 2.43
C GLU A 57 9.77 -12.82 3.34
N ASN A 58 9.44 -11.81 4.16
CA ASN A 58 10.37 -11.00 4.92
C ASN A 58 11.53 -10.44 4.05
N LYS A 59 11.18 -9.91 2.88
CA LYS A 59 12.10 -9.34 1.88
C LYS A 59 11.66 -7.93 1.51
N PHE A 60 12.17 -6.94 2.22
CA PHE A 60 11.85 -5.53 2.00
C PHE A 60 12.75 -4.90 0.95
N ILE A 61 12.32 -3.74 0.45
CA ILE A 61 13.15 -2.89 -0.40
C ILE A 61 14.37 -2.33 0.36
N ASP A 62 15.35 -1.85 -0.39
CA ASP A 62 16.46 -1.10 0.20
C ASP A 62 15.95 0.18 0.89
N PRO A 63 16.60 0.62 1.99
CA PRO A 63 16.21 1.83 2.68
C PRO A 63 16.20 3.05 1.76
N ILE A 64 15.09 3.80 1.79
CA ILE A 64 14.96 5.06 1.06
C ILE A 64 15.64 6.18 1.86
N GLU A 65 16.30 7.09 1.16
CA GLU A 65 16.98 8.24 1.77
C GLU A 65 15.97 9.19 2.44
N GLU A 66 16.30 9.71 3.62
CA GLU A 66 15.42 10.59 4.40
C GLU A 66 15.09 11.88 3.63
N GLU A 67 15.99 12.36 2.78
CA GLU A 67 15.77 13.52 1.93
C GLU A 67 14.58 13.32 0.98
N MET A 68 14.44 12.12 0.40
CA MET A 68 13.32 11.75 -0.46
C MET A 68 12.02 11.64 0.34
N MET A 69 12.10 11.23 1.61
CA MET A 69 10.94 11.07 2.47
C MET A 69 10.22 12.39 2.80
N ASN A 70 10.91 13.53 2.65
CA ASN A 70 10.34 14.85 2.85
C ASN A 70 9.37 15.29 1.73
N GLU A 71 9.29 14.52 0.63
CA GLU A 71 8.36 14.80 -0.47
C GLU A 71 6.89 14.47 -0.12
N LEU A 72 6.66 13.62 0.89
CA LEU A 72 5.31 13.30 1.33
C LEU A 72 4.78 14.32 2.33
N SER A 73 3.54 14.73 2.14
CA SER A 73 2.81 15.50 3.14
C SER A 73 2.53 14.66 4.40
N ASP A 74 2.36 15.33 5.55
CA ASP A 74 1.96 14.67 6.80
C ASP A 74 0.67 13.84 6.63
N ARG A 75 -0.23 14.32 5.77
CA ARG A 75 -1.50 13.66 5.48
C ARG A 75 -1.29 12.37 4.67
N ALA A 76 -0.41 12.39 3.67
CA ALA A 76 -0.06 11.19 2.93
C ALA A 76 0.61 10.13 3.83
N TRP A 77 1.49 10.57 4.74
CA TRP A 77 2.08 9.70 5.76
C TRP A 77 1.04 9.06 6.68
N ASP A 78 0.11 9.85 7.20
CA ASP A 78 -0.94 9.35 8.09
C ASP A 78 -1.82 8.30 7.38
N TYR A 79 -2.22 8.58 6.14
CA TYR A 79 -3.06 7.67 5.36
C TYR A 79 -2.33 6.40 4.93
N ALA A 80 -1.05 6.50 4.58
CA ALA A 80 -0.22 5.35 4.28
C ALA A 80 -0.13 4.41 5.50
N LYS A 81 0.13 4.96 6.69
CA LYS A 81 0.19 4.20 7.95
C LYS A 81 -1.13 3.49 8.27
N GLN A 82 -2.25 4.19 8.13
CA GLN A 82 -3.57 3.60 8.36
C GLN A 82 -3.85 2.36 7.47
N VAL A 83 -3.27 2.32 6.26
CA VAL A 83 -3.44 1.20 5.33
C VAL A 83 -2.36 0.13 5.51
N ALA A 84 -1.10 0.53 5.65
CA ALA A 84 0.07 -0.34 5.60
C ALA A 84 0.49 -0.91 6.97
N ASP A 85 0.46 -0.12 8.05
CA ASP A 85 0.91 -0.58 9.38
C ASP A 85 0.20 -1.87 9.83
N PRO A 86 -1.14 -2.02 9.64
CA PRO A 86 -1.81 -3.26 10.00
C PRO A 86 -1.30 -4.49 9.26
N LEU A 87 -0.80 -4.35 8.03
CA LEU A 87 -0.25 -5.49 7.26
C LEU A 87 1.02 -6.05 7.92
N PHE A 88 1.87 -5.18 8.45
CA PHE A 88 3.05 -5.58 9.22
C PHE A 88 2.64 -6.19 10.57
N GLY A 89 1.69 -5.55 11.26
CA GLY A 89 1.17 -6.04 12.55
C GLY A 89 0.51 -7.42 12.46
N GLU A 90 -0.26 -7.69 11.39
CA GLU A 90 -0.85 -9.00 11.09
C GLU A 90 0.21 -10.10 10.91
N ALA A 91 1.38 -9.73 10.38
CA ALA A 91 2.52 -10.63 10.22
C ALA A 91 3.46 -10.68 11.44
N GLY A 92 3.20 -9.87 12.48
CA GLY A 92 4.05 -9.77 13.67
C GLY A 92 5.42 -9.15 13.40
N ILE A 93 5.52 -8.27 12.39
CA ILE A 93 6.75 -7.58 11.98
C ILE A 93 6.62 -6.09 12.30
N GLU A 94 7.73 -5.44 12.63
CA GLU A 94 7.77 -3.99 12.80
C GLU A 94 7.55 -3.27 11.46
N PRO A 95 6.72 -2.21 11.40
CA PRO A 95 6.48 -1.51 10.15
C PRO A 95 7.75 -0.94 9.52
N ASP A 96 8.02 -1.30 8.27
CA ASP A 96 9.14 -0.75 7.50
C ASP A 96 8.79 0.64 6.97
N ARG A 97 9.61 1.64 7.28
CA ARG A 97 9.33 3.04 6.93
C ARG A 97 9.47 3.34 5.45
N SER A 98 10.40 2.69 4.75
CA SER A 98 10.54 2.79 3.29
C SER A 98 9.33 2.15 2.61
N GLU A 99 8.87 1.05 3.22
CA GLU A 99 7.57 0.42 3.09
C GLU A 99 6.41 1.39 2.95
N ILE A 100 6.17 2.05 4.07
CA ILE A 100 5.08 2.98 4.26
C ILE A 100 5.25 4.20 3.34
N PHE A 101 6.49 4.67 3.14
CA PHE A 101 6.76 5.77 2.21
C PHE A 101 6.28 5.44 0.80
N LEU A 102 6.57 4.25 0.27
CA LEU A 102 6.13 3.87 -1.07
C LEU A 102 4.61 3.84 -1.20
N VAL A 103 3.89 3.35 -0.18
CA VAL A 103 2.43 3.45 -0.13
C VAL A 103 1.98 4.92 -0.08
N GLY A 104 2.70 5.75 0.69
CA GLY A 104 2.47 7.18 0.82
C GLY A 104 2.61 7.95 -0.49
N THR A 105 3.48 7.52 -1.43
CA THR A 105 3.57 8.15 -2.74
C THR A 105 2.24 8.08 -3.52
N HIS A 106 1.52 6.96 -3.42
CA HIS A 106 0.18 6.84 -4.02
C HIS A 106 -0.84 7.74 -3.34
N MET A 107 -0.73 7.90 -2.00
CA MET A 107 -1.60 8.81 -1.24
C MET A 107 -1.37 10.26 -1.66
N GLU A 108 -0.11 10.67 -1.79
CA GLU A 108 0.26 12.04 -2.20
C GLU A 108 -0.24 12.33 -3.62
N MET A 109 -0.05 11.39 -4.55
CA MET A 109 -0.56 11.53 -5.92
C MET A 109 -2.09 11.66 -5.95
N ALA A 110 -2.81 10.84 -5.20
CA ALA A 110 -4.27 10.90 -5.14
C ALA A 110 -4.76 12.22 -4.51
N LEU A 111 -4.12 12.67 -3.42
CA LEU A 111 -4.43 13.95 -2.78
C LEU A 111 -4.18 15.13 -3.72
N ALA A 112 -3.08 15.11 -4.48
CA ALA A 112 -2.76 16.12 -5.47
C ALA A 112 -3.78 16.14 -6.62
N ALA A 113 -4.17 14.97 -7.13
CA ALA A 113 -5.17 14.80 -8.18
C ALA A 113 -6.55 15.34 -7.75
N MET A 114 -6.98 15.00 -6.53
CA MET A 114 -8.20 15.54 -5.91
C MET A 114 -8.16 17.07 -5.78
N ALA A 115 -7.04 17.63 -5.31
CA ALA A 115 -6.88 19.07 -5.15
C ALA A 115 -6.91 19.81 -6.50
N ALA A 116 -6.42 19.18 -7.56
CA ALA A 116 -6.47 19.68 -8.92
C ALA A 116 -7.84 19.49 -9.62
N GLY A 117 -8.73 18.67 -9.06
CA GLY A 117 -10.01 18.31 -9.68
C GLY A 117 -9.87 17.43 -10.92
N VAL A 118 -8.81 16.60 -10.99
CA VAL A 118 -8.54 15.68 -12.09
C VAL A 118 -8.53 14.27 -11.52
N GLN A 119 -9.45 13.42 -11.98
CA GLN A 119 -9.59 12.02 -11.57
C GLN A 119 -10.00 11.17 -12.77
#